data_AF-G7W741-F1
#
_entry.id   AF-G7W741-F1
#
_cell.length_a   1.000
_cell.length_b   1.000
_cell.length_c   1.000
_cell.angle_alpha   90.00
_cell.angle_beta   90.00
_cell.angle_gamma   90.00
#
_symmetry.space_group_name_H-M   'P 1'
#
loop_
_entity.id
_entity.type
_entity.pdbx_description
1 polymer ?
#
loop_
_entity_poly.entity_id
_entity_poly.type
_entity_poly.pdbx_seq_one_letter_code
_entity_poly.pdbx_strand_id
1 'polypeptide(L)'
;MENRLENDQKISLLYSWWVIIPMIFIFFPIAPFLIYRRYSLGKKTLSSSTASEVVGWILVLVGCTGVLAESSRKSLDSAGMTAAIIFLAGGIALIIWSIKLKKQSLKYKTYENLIVDQNVSSISNIASAVSLDYDEVKKDLQTMINKNHFTDAYINESSGEILLPKPITNLTNLQSSSEKISIVCKSCGANNTVIAGRFSECEYCGSPLN
;
A
#
# COMPACT_ATOMS: atom_id res chain seq x y z
N MET A 1 -22.67 -3.45 9.13
CA MET A 1 -21.26 -3.07 8.88
C MET A 1 -20.37 -3.44 10.08
N GLU A 2 -20.89 -3.39 11.31
CA GLU A 2 -20.23 -3.84 12.56
C GLU A 2 -19.56 -5.23 12.48
N ASN A 3 -20.27 -6.26 12.00
CA ASN A 3 -19.77 -7.64 11.93
C ASN A 3 -18.59 -7.84 10.95
N ARG A 4 -18.37 -6.94 9.97
CA ARG A 4 -17.25 -7.05 9.03
C ARG A 4 -15.96 -6.53 9.65
N LEU A 5 -16.06 -5.40 10.37
CA LEU A 5 -14.94 -4.78 11.07
C LEU A 5 -14.42 -5.68 12.20
N GLU A 6 -15.31 -6.32 12.97
CA GLU A 6 -14.89 -7.25 14.04
C GLU A 6 -14.19 -8.50 13.49
N ASN A 7 -14.69 -9.05 12.37
CA ASN A 7 -14.08 -10.23 11.73
C ASN A 7 -12.71 -9.89 11.12
N ASP A 8 -12.59 -8.75 10.43
CA ASP A 8 -11.30 -8.27 9.90
C ASP A 8 -10.27 -8.00 11.01
N GLN A 9 -10.73 -7.54 12.19
CA GLN A 9 -9.88 -7.27 13.36
C GLN A 9 -9.43 -8.54 14.11
N LYS A 10 -10.29 -9.57 14.23
CA LYS A 10 -9.93 -10.89 14.78
C LYS A 10 -9.00 -11.68 13.87
N ILE A 11 -9.26 -11.65 12.56
CA ILE A 11 -8.38 -12.20 11.52
C ILE A 11 -6.99 -11.55 11.66
N SER A 12 -6.96 -10.22 11.74
CA SER A 12 -5.77 -9.40 11.96
C SER A 12 -4.85 -9.85 13.13
N LEU A 13 -5.44 -10.33 14.23
CA LEU A 13 -4.73 -10.83 15.43
C LEU A 13 -4.12 -12.23 15.21
N LEU A 14 -4.86 -13.15 14.59
CA LEU A 14 -4.40 -14.50 14.26
C LEU A 14 -3.21 -14.51 13.29
N TYR A 15 -3.12 -13.50 12.44
CA TYR A 15 -1.98 -13.34 11.54
C TYR A 15 -0.85 -12.51 12.16
N SER A 16 -0.94 -12.05 13.41
CA SER A 16 0.12 -11.24 14.05
C SER A 16 1.46 -11.99 14.07
N TRP A 17 2.57 -11.25 14.03
CA TRP A 17 3.92 -11.83 14.03
C TRP A 17 4.15 -12.71 15.27
N TRP A 18 3.55 -12.32 16.39
CA TRP A 18 3.51 -13.07 17.65
C TRP A 18 2.80 -14.43 17.56
N VAL A 19 1.86 -14.61 16.62
CA VAL A 19 1.15 -15.88 16.41
C VAL A 19 1.85 -16.72 15.35
N ILE A 20 2.38 -16.09 14.28
CA ILE A 20 3.04 -16.78 13.17
C ILE A 20 4.29 -17.54 13.64
N ILE A 21 5.10 -16.94 14.52
CA ILE A 21 6.36 -17.54 14.98
C ILE A 21 6.17 -18.84 15.74
N PRO A 22 5.37 -18.89 16.82
CA PRO A 22 5.14 -20.15 17.50
C PRO A 22 4.46 -21.18 16.58
N MET A 23 3.61 -20.74 15.63
CA MET A 23 3.00 -21.62 14.63
C MET A 23 4.00 -22.26 13.67
N ILE A 24 5.11 -21.59 13.34
CA ILE A 24 6.19 -22.17 12.51
C ILE A 24 6.82 -23.36 13.21
N PHE A 25 7.05 -23.27 14.52
CA PHE A 25 7.69 -24.33 15.31
C PHE A 25 6.74 -25.50 15.61
N ILE A 26 5.45 -25.24 15.78
CA ILE A 26 4.46 -26.26 16.17
C ILE A 26 3.80 -26.90 14.94
N PHE A 27 3.59 -26.14 13.86
CA PHE A 27 2.81 -26.56 12.69
C PHE A 27 3.42 -26.02 11.38
N PHE A 28 4.57 -26.57 11.01
CA PHE A 28 5.31 -26.22 9.80
C PHE A 28 4.45 -26.12 8.51
N PRO A 29 3.50 -27.02 8.17
CA PRO A 29 2.71 -26.88 6.94
C PRO A 29 1.71 -25.72 6.99
N ILE A 30 1.30 -25.29 8.18
CA ILE A 30 0.28 -24.24 8.34
C ILE A 30 0.91 -22.85 8.27
N ALA A 31 2.17 -22.70 8.66
CA ALA A 31 2.84 -21.40 8.64
C ALA A 31 2.97 -20.75 7.25
N PRO A 32 3.42 -21.45 6.18
CA PRO A 32 3.42 -20.92 4.81
C PRO A 32 2.02 -20.50 4.36
N PHE A 33 1.00 -21.29 4.71
CA PHE A 33 -0.39 -21.01 4.40
C PHE A 33 -0.90 -19.75 5.13
N LEU A 34 -0.55 -19.57 6.40
CA LEU A 34 -0.91 -18.39 7.18
C LEU A 34 -0.22 -17.12 6.65
N ILE A 35 1.04 -17.21 6.23
CA ILE A 35 1.77 -16.09 5.61
C ILE A 35 1.13 -15.70 4.28
N TYR A 36 0.78 -16.68 3.43
CA TYR A 36 0.06 -16.43 2.19
C TYR A 36 -1.28 -15.72 2.44
N ARG A 37 -2.06 -16.21 3.41
CA ARG A 37 -3.37 -15.65 3.73
C ARG A 37 -3.26 -14.27 4.35
N ARG A 38 -2.27 -14.00 5.22
CA ARG A 38 -1.96 -12.65 5.73
C ARG A 38 -1.69 -11.65 4.61
N TYR A 39 -1.00 -12.08 3.56
CA TYR A 39 -0.72 -11.24 2.39
C TYR A 39 -1.99 -10.97 1.57
N SER A 40 -2.84 -11.98 1.35
CA SER A 40 -4.13 -11.82 0.67
C SER A 40 -5.07 -10.83 1.39
N LEU A 41 -4.87 -10.62 2.68
CA LEU A 41 -5.68 -9.72 3.51
C LEU A 41 -5.23 -8.25 3.43
N GLY A 42 -4.31 -7.91 2.53
CA GLY A 42 -4.09 -6.52 2.13
C GLY A 42 -3.42 -5.60 3.17
N LYS A 43 -2.86 -6.14 4.26
CA LYS A 43 -2.03 -5.36 5.19
C LYS A 43 -0.69 -5.03 4.53
N LYS A 44 -0.67 -3.94 3.75
CA LYS A 44 0.45 -3.40 2.96
C LYS A 44 1.55 -2.78 3.82
N THR A 45 2.01 -3.45 4.86
CA THR A 45 3.25 -3.00 5.51
C THR A 45 4.41 -3.60 4.73
N LEU A 46 5.22 -2.74 4.08
CA LEU A 46 6.43 -3.13 3.35
C LEU A 46 7.37 -4.00 4.23
N SER A 47 7.27 -3.86 5.56
CA SER A 47 7.95 -4.69 6.57
C SER A 47 7.59 -6.18 6.54
N SER A 48 6.44 -6.57 5.98
CA SER A 48 6.02 -7.97 5.94
C SER A 48 6.88 -8.83 5.01
N SER A 49 7.54 -8.21 4.03
CA SER A 49 8.39 -8.92 3.07
C SER A 49 9.77 -9.30 3.62
N THR A 50 10.28 -8.53 4.58
CA THR A 50 11.53 -8.83 5.28
C THR A 50 11.35 -9.99 6.27
N ALA A 51 10.21 -10.05 6.95
CA ALA A 51 9.90 -11.13 7.88
C ALA A 51 9.81 -12.50 7.19
N SER A 52 9.16 -12.57 6.01
CA SER A 52 9.05 -13.84 5.27
C SER A 52 10.37 -14.30 4.66
N GLU A 53 11.29 -13.38 4.34
CA GLU A 53 12.65 -13.72 3.92
C GLU A 53 13.48 -14.31 5.07
N VAL A 54 13.42 -13.72 6.26
CA VAL A 54 14.10 -14.25 7.46
C VAL A 54 13.60 -15.64 7.79
N VAL A 55 12.27 -15.85 7.76
CA VAL A 55 11.67 -17.18 7.98
C VAL A 55 12.12 -18.17 6.90
N GLY A 56 12.18 -17.76 5.64
CA GLY A 56 12.68 -18.58 4.54
C GLY A 56 14.13 -19.03 4.77
N TRP A 57 15.02 -18.12 5.16
CA TRP A 57 16.42 -18.46 5.46
C TRP A 57 16.56 -19.39 6.66
N ILE A 58 15.79 -19.19 7.72
CA ILE A 58 15.75 -20.11 8.87
C ILE A 58 15.36 -21.52 8.43
N LEU A 59 14.34 -21.63 7.57
CA LEU A 59 13.87 -22.92 7.05
C LEU A 59 14.91 -23.62 6.18
N VAL A 60 15.62 -22.87 5.33
CA VAL A 60 16.72 -23.40 4.53
C VAL A 60 17.86 -23.89 5.43
N LEU A 61 18.22 -23.14 6.47
CA LEU A 61 19.25 -23.56 7.44
C LEU A 61 18.86 -24.85 8.16
N VAL A 62 17.62 -24.92 8.65
CA VAL A 62 17.10 -26.14 9.32
C VAL A 62 17.09 -27.33 8.34
N GLY A 63 16.56 -27.15 7.13
CA GLY A 63 16.57 -28.20 6.09
C GLY A 63 17.98 -28.67 5.75
N CYS A 64 18.93 -27.75 5.60
CA CYS A 64 20.33 -28.05 5.31
C CYS A 64 20.99 -28.84 6.46
N THR A 65 20.78 -28.42 7.71
CA THR A 65 21.25 -29.18 8.88
C THR A 65 20.62 -30.56 8.97
N GLY A 66 19.35 -30.71 8.60
CA GLY A 66 18.66 -32.01 8.53
C GLY A 66 19.29 -32.94 7.50
N VAL A 67 19.58 -32.44 6.29
CA VAL A 67 20.27 -33.23 5.25
C VAL A 67 21.66 -33.67 5.72
N LEU A 68 22.44 -32.76 6.31
CA LEU A 68 23.77 -33.07 6.83
C LEU A 68 23.74 -34.10 7.97
N ALA A 69 22.74 -33.99 8.85
CA ALA A 69 22.55 -34.93 9.96
C ALA A 69 22.19 -36.33 9.46
N GLU A 70 21.25 -36.47 8.51
CA GLU A 70 20.91 -37.77 7.91
C GLU A 70 22.08 -38.36 7.11
N SER A 71 22.85 -37.52 6.42
CA SER A 71 24.05 -37.95 5.67
C SER A 71 25.16 -38.48 6.56
N SER A 72 25.16 -38.10 7.85
CA SER A 72 26.17 -38.52 8.83
C SER A 72 25.78 -39.79 9.61
N ARG A 73 24.53 -40.27 9.45
CA ARG A 73 24.05 -41.49 10.12
C ARG A 73 24.52 -42.74 9.39
N LYS A 74 24.79 -43.82 10.15
CA LYS A 74 25.15 -45.14 9.59
C LYS A 74 24.00 -45.81 8.82
N SER A 75 22.77 -45.45 9.12
CA SER A 75 21.57 -45.91 8.43
C SER A 75 20.77 -44.70 7.99
N LEU A 76 20.44 -44.62 6.70
CA LEU A 76 19.57 -43.57 6.20
C LEU A 76 18.14 -43.85 6.66
N ASP A 77 17.57 -42.91 7.42
CA ASP A 77 16.14 -42.86 7.65
C ASP A 77 15.47 -42.13 6.49
N SER A 78 14.68 -42.85 5.69
CA SER A 78 13.99 -42.29 4.53
C SER A 78 12.97 -41.23 4.94
N ALA A 79 12.40 -41.32 6.14
CA ALA A 79 11.48 -40.34 6.69
C ALA A 79 12.21 -39.03 7.02
N GLY A 80 13.33 -39.10 7.75
CA GLY A 80 14.19 -37.95 8.06
C GLY A 80 14.70 -37.23 6.81
N MET A 81 15.17 -37.99 5.81
CA MET A 81 15.68 -37.43 4.55
C MET A 81 14.56 -36.72 3.76
N THR A 82 13.37 -37.34 3.69
CA THR A 82 12.21 -36.77 3.00
C THR A 82 11.74 -35.48 3.68
N ALA A 83 11.67 -35.46 5.01
CA ALA A 83 11.32 -34.27 5.77
C ALA A 83 12.32 -33.14 5.49
N ALA A 84 13.63 -33.41 5.57
CA ALA A 84 14.67 -32.40 5.34
C ALA A 84 14.58 -31.76 3.94
N ILE A 85 14.32 -32.57 2.91
CA ILE A 85 14.12 -32.08 1.53
C ILE A 85 12.89 -31.17 1.43
N ILE A 86 11.77 -31.53 2.08
CA ILE A 86 10.55 -30.71 2.09
C ILE A 86 10.80 -29.35 2.75
N PHE A 87 11.51 -29.31 3.88
CA PHE A 87 11.89 -28.06 4.54
C PHE A 87 12.75 -27.17 3.65
N LEU A 88 13.72 -27.77 2.97
CA LEU A 88 14.66 -27.07 2.09
C LEU A 88 13.94 -26.50 0.85
N ALA A 89 13.12 -27.32 0.19
CA ALA A 89 12.31 -26.90 -0.95
C ALA A 89 11.27 -25.82 -0.57
N GLY A 90 10.60 -25.99 0.57
CA GLY A 90 9.64 -25.01 1.08
C GLY A 90 10.28 -23.67 1.44
N GLY A 91 11.46 -23.71 2.09
CA GLY A 91 12.24 -22.51 2.43
C GLY A 91 12.66 -21.73 1.18
N ILE A 92 13.21 -22.41 0.17
CA ILE A 92 13.61 -21.78 -1.10
C ILE A 92 12.41 -21.17 -1.81
N ALA A 93 11.29 -21.90 -1.91
CA ALA A 93 10.07 -21.40 -2.56
C ALA A 93 9.54 -20.12 -1.87
N LEU A 94 9.58 -20.07 -0.54
CA LEU A 94 9.20 -18.89 0.23
C LEU A 94 10.13 -17.70 -0.02
N ILE A 95 11.44 -17.91 -0.15
CA ILE A 95 12.42 -16.84 -0.46
C ILE A 95 12.17 -16.28 -1.86
N ILE A 96 12.02 -17.14 -2.87
CA ILE A 96 11.75 -16.71 -4.25
C ILE A 96 10.46 -15.88 -4.29
N TRP A 97 9.43 -16.33 -3.56
CA TRP A 97 8.18 -15.61 -3.50
C TRP A 97 8.32 -14.28 -2.76
N SER A 98 9.02 -14.22 -1.62
CA SER A 98 9.21 -12.98 -0.86
C SER A 98 9.90 -11.90 -1.70
N ILE A 99 10.92 -12.28 -2.48
CA ILE A 99 11.61 -11.38 -3.41
C ILE A 99 10.65 -10.86 -4.49
N LYS A 100 9.85 -11.75 -5.09
CA LYS A 100 8.83 -11.36 -6.08
C LYS A 100 7.83 -10.37 -5.52
N LEU A 101 7.42 -10.56 -4.26
CA LEU A 101 6.49 -9.67 -3.55
C LEU A 101 7.13 -8.31 -3.26
N LYS A 102 8.41 -8.26 -2.86
CA LYS A 102 9.16 -7.00 -2.66
C LYS A 102 9.15 -6.17 -3.93
N LYS A 103 9.49 -6.78 -5.07
CA LYS A 103 9.53 -6.10 -6.36
C LYS A 103 8.16 -5.51 -6.73
N GLN A 104 7.08 -6.26 -6.54
CA GLN A 104 5.72 -5.76 -6.78
C GLN A 104 5.35 -4.61 -5.84
N SER A 105 5.70 -4.71 -4.56
CA SER A 105 5.37 -3.66 -3.60
C SER A 105 6.14 -2.37 -3.86
N LEU A 106 7.41 -2.45 -4.28
CA LEU A 106 8.17 -1.27 -4.68
C LEU A 106 7.56 -0.60 -5.91
N LYS A 107 7.21 -1.40 -6.93
CA LYS A 107 6.52 -0.92 -8.14
C LYS A 107 5.22 -0.18 -7.79
N TYR A 108 4.41 -0.75 -6.90
CA TYR A 108 3.16 -0.12 -6.45
C TYR A 108 3.39 1.14 -5.62
N LYS A 109 4.44 1.20 -4.80
CA LYS A 109 4.82 2.43 -4.08
C LYS A 109 5.24 3.54 -5.03
N THR A 110 5.96 3.20 -6.10
CA THR A 110 6.32 4.18 -7.13
C THR A 110 5.07 4.75 -7.79
N TYR A 111 4.10 3.90 -8.16
CA TYR A 111 2.82 4.36 -8.70
C TYR A 111 2.06 5.25 -7.71
N GLU A 112 2.00 4.86 -6.44
CA GLU A 112 1.34 5.65 -5.39
C GLU A 112 2.00 7.04 -5.23
N ASN A 113 3.33 7.13 -5.19
CA ASN A 113 4.05 8.41 -5.12
C ASN A 113 3.80 9.29 -6.36
N LEU A 114 3.85 8.71 -7.57
CA LEU A 114 3.57 9.47 -8.80
C LEU A 114 2.13 10.01 -8.85
N ILE A 115 1.15 9.20 -8.44
CA ILE A 115 -0.26 9.55 -8.55
C ILE A 115 -0.72 10.45 -7.40
N VAL A 116 -0.32 10.14 -6.17
CA VAL A 116 -0.80 10.81 -4.95
C VAL A 116 0.07 12.03 -4.63
N ASP A 117 1.40 11.86 -4.55
CA ASP A 117 2.30 12.94 -4.12
C ASP A 117 2.59 13.92 -5.26
N GLN A 118 2.78 13.41 -6.49
CA GLN A 118 3.11 14.23 -7.67
C GLN A 118 1.89 14.60 -8.53
N ASN A 119 0.68 14.14 -8.16
CA ASN A 119 -0.59 14.42 -8.85
C ASN A 119 -0.60 14.06 -10.34
N VAL A 120 0.19 13.05 -10.77
CA VAL A 120 0.22 12.62 -12.16
C VAL A 120 -0.95 11.68 -12.44
N SER A 121 -1.98 12.16 -13.12
CA SER A 121 -3.19 11.39 -13.45
C SER A 121 -3.12 10.65 -14.80
N SER A 122 -2.33 11.14 -15.76
CA SER A 122 -2.22 10.53 -17.09
C SER A 122 -1.40 9.24 -17.06
N ILE A 123 -1.99 8.13 -17.54
CA ILE A 123 -1.34 6.82 -17.61
C ILE A 123 -0.11 6.87 -18.51
N SER A 124 -0.14 7.67 -19.59
CA SER A 124 1.03 7.85 -20.48
C SER A 124 2.21 8.54 -19.77
N ASN A 125 1.91 9.53 -18.92
CA ASN A 125 2.95 10.21 -18.14
C ASN A 125 3.52 9.30 -17.05
N ILE A 126 2.67 8.50 -16.41
CA ILE A 126 3.11 7.47 -15.45
C ILE A 126 4.01 6.46 -16.15
N ALA A 127 3.58 5.93 -17.31
CA ALA A 127 4.35 4.97 -18.11
C ALA A 127 5.72 5.51 -18.51
N SER A 128 5.78 6.78 -18.92
CA SER A 128 7.03 7.47 -19.23
C SER A 128 7.93 7.62 -17.98
N ALA A 129 7.35 7.95 -16.82
CA ALA A 129 8.08 8.10 -15.56
C ALA A 129 8.65 6.78 -15.02
N VAL A 130 7.95 5.65 -15.23
CA VAL A 130 8.42 4.32 -14.81
C VAL A 130 9.15 3.53 -15.90
N SER A 131 9.29 4.09 -17.12
CA SER A 131 9.89 3.42 -18.28
C SER A 131 9.22 2.06 -18.59
N LEU A 132 7.90 2.01 -18.52
CA LEU A 132 7.09 0.84 -18.85
C LEU A 132 6.12 1.14 -19.98
N ASP A 133 5.59 0.09 -20.60
CA ASP A 133 4.59 0.23 -21.64
C ASP A 133 3.23 0.70 -21.08
N TYR A 134 2.47 1.45 -21.88
CA TYR A 134 1.15 1.95 -21.50
C TYR A 134 0.20 0.81 -21.10
N ASP A 135 0.20 -0.30 -21.83
CA ASP A 135 -0.69 -1.43 -21.56
C ASP A 135 -0.30 -2.16 -20.26
N GLU A 136 1.00 -2.25 -19.97
CA GLU A 136 1.49 -2.82 -18.71
C GLU A 136 1.04 -1.98 -17.52
N VAL A 137 1.22 -0.66 -17.61
CA VAL A 137 0.81 0.27 -16.55
C VAL A 137 -0.70 0.30 -16.38
N LYS A 138 -1.49 0.32 -17.46
CA LYS A 138 -2.96 0.25 -17.39
C LYS A 138 -3.40 -1.00 -16.62
N LYS A 139 -2.84 -2.16 -16.95
CA LYS A 139 -3.16 -3.44 -16.29
C LYS A 139 -2.76 -3.46 -14.82
N ASP A 140 -1.61 -2.88 -14.48
CA ASP A 140 -1.16 -2.79 -13.09
C ASP A 140 -2.06 -1.88 -12.26
N LEU A 141 -2.42 -0.70 -12.80
CA LEU A 141 -3.30 0.26 -12.13
C LEU A 141 -4.70 -0.33 -11.92
N GLN A 142 -5.25 -1.04 -12.91
CA GLN A 142 -6.49 -1.80 -12.74
C GLN A 142 -6.37 -2.83 -11.61
N THR A 143 -5.25 -3.56 -11.56
CA THR A 143 -5.00 -4.54 -10.49
C THR A 143 -4.91 -3.87 -9.11
N MET A 144 -4.33 -2.67 -9.04
CA MET A 144 -4.23 -1.89 -7.81
C MET A 144 -5.60 -1.37 -7.34
N ILE A 145 -6.43 -0.88 -8.27
CA ILE A 145 -7.81 -0.45 -7.99
C ILE A 145 -8.62 -1.64 -7.45
N ASN A 146 -8.59 -2.79 -8.13
CA ASN A 146 -9.29 -4.01 -7.71
C ASN A 146 -8.85 -4.51 -6.32
N LYS A 147 -7.61 -4.21 -5.92
CA LYS A 147 -7.04 -4.55 -4.61
C LYS A 147 -7.18 -3.42 -3.57
N ASN A 148 -8.04 -2.43 -3.82
CA ASN A 148 -8.29 -1.28 -2.95
C ASN A 148 -6.98 -0.60 -2.51
N HIS A 149 -6.02 -0.41 -3.43
CA HIS A 149 -4.84 0.45 -3.18
C HIS A 149 -5.15 1.94 -3.27
N PHE A 150 -6.16 2.30 -4.04
CA PHE A 150 -6.66 3.65 -4.16
C PHE A 150 -8.11 3.66 -3.68
N THR A 151 -8.49 4.65 -2.87
CA THR A 151 -9.87 4.78 -2.39
C THR A 151 -10.74 5.22 -3.55
N ASP A 152 -11.69 4.36 -3.94
CA ASP A 152 -12.70 4.60 -4.98
C ASP A 152 -12.17 5.05 -6.37
N ALA A 153 -10.89 4.81 -6.67
CA ALA A 153 -10.32 5.25 -7.94
C ALA A 153 -10.84 4.46 -9.15
N TYR A 154 -10.97 5.12 -10.29
CA TYR A 154 -11.35 4.50 -11.55
C TYR A 154 -10.52 5.05 -12.72
N ILE A 155 -10.38 4.26 -13.77
CA ILE A 155 -9.68 4.66 -15.00
C ILE A 155 -10.72 5.16 -15.99
N ASN A 156 -10.54 6.40 -16.46
CA ASN A 156 -11.32 6.93 -17.56
C ASN A 156 -10.68 6.48 -18.88
N GLU A 157 -11.34 5.56 -19.59
CA GLU A 157 -10.83 5.02 -20.85
C GLU A 157 -10.79 6.06 -21.98
N SER A 158 -11.61 7.10 -21.91
CA SER A 158 -11.66 8.16 -22.92
C SER A 158 -10.50 9.14 -22.80
N SER A 159 -10.04 9.44 -21.58
CA SER A 159 -8.90 10.32 -21.35
C SER A 159 -7.58 9.59 -21.10
N GLY A 160 -7.61 8.29 -20.80
CA GLY A 160 -6.41 7.52 -20.44
C GLY A 160 -5.83 7.96 -19.09
N GLU A 161 -6.69 8.39 -18.16
CA GLU A 161 -6.29 8.94 -16.86
C GLU A 161 -6.88 8.13 -15.70
N ILE A 162 -6.12 8.04 -14.61
CA ILE A 162 -6.61 7.54 -13.32
C ILE A 162 -7.21 8.71 -12.51
N LEU A 163 -8.47 8.56 -12.13
CA LEU A 163 -9.19 9.53 -11.32
C LEU A 163 -9.37 8.97 -9.91
N LEU A 164 -8.86 9.71 -8.93
CA LEU A 164 -9.07 9.42 -7.52
C LEU A 164 -10.18 10.32 -7.02
N PRO A 165 -11.29 9.78 -6.49
CA PRO A 165 -12.24 10.56 -5.74
C PRO A 165 -11.49 11.17 -4.57
N LYS A 166 -11.28 12.48 -4.63
CA LYS A 166 -10.84 13.21 -3.45
C LYS A 166 -11.93 12.93 -2.40
N PRO A 167 -11.57 12.49 -1.18
CA PRO A 167 -12.55 12.51 -0.11
C PRO A 167 -13.18 13.90 -0.13
N ILE A 168 -14.51 13.95 -0.04
CA ILE A 168 -15.24 15.21 0.05
C ILE A 168 -14.90 15.80 1.41
N THR A 169 -13.68 16.29 1.57
CA THR A 169 -13.28 17.22 2.62
C THR A 169 -13.86 18.54 2.18
N ASN A 170 -15.18 18.68 2.34
CA ASN A 170 -15.99 19.83 1.98
C ASN A 170 -15.72 20.37 0.56
N LEU A 171 -16.64 20.02 -0.33
CA LEU A 171 -16.84 20.67 -1.62
C LEU A 171 -17.06 22.20 -1.42
N THR A 172 -15.99 22.96 -1.21
CA THR A 172 -15.97 24.43 -1.23
C THR A 172 -14.53 24.91 -1.34
N ASN A 173 -13.92 24.69 -2.51
CA ASN A 173 -12.98 25.61 -3.18
C ASN A 173 -12.20 24.91 -4.31
N LEU A 174 -12.93 24.45 -5.31
CA LEU A 174 -12.44 24.52 -6.69
C LEU A 174 -13.21 25.64 -7.41
N GLN A 175 -13.18 26.83 -6.81
CA GLN A 175 -13.36 28.09 -7.48
C GLN A 175 -12.26 28.99 -6.95
N SER A 176 -11.37 29.39 -7.84
CA SER A 176 -10.50 30.55 -7.74
C SER A 176 -9.85 30.79 -6.37
N SER A 177 -8.54 30.50 -6.28
CA SER A 177 -7.68 31.06 -5.23
C SER A 177 -7.76 32.59 -5.27
N SER A 178 -8.75 33.14 -4.59
CA SER A 178 -8.94 34.54 -4.32
C SER A 178 -8.67 34.70 -2.83
N GLU A 179 -7.43 35.05 -2.54
CA GLU A 179 -6.94 35.33 -1.19
C GLU A 179 -7.85 36.38 -0.54
N LYS A 180 -8.52 35.99 0.54
CA LYS A 180 -9.37 36.90 1.32
C LYS A 180 -8.47 37.65 2.31
N ILE A 181 -8.36 38.95 2.15
CA ILE A 181 -7.59 39.83 3.01
C ILE A 181 -8.54 40.65 3.89
N SER A 182 -8.19 40.81 5.17
CA SER A 182 -8.93 41.69 6.09
C SER A 182 -8.39 43.11 6.00
N ILE A 183 -9.22 44.07 5.60
CA ILE A 183 -8.87 45.49 5.51
C ILE A 183 -9.75 46.27 6.49
N VAL A 184 -9.12 47.13 7.27
CA VAL A 184 -9.83 48.07 8.14
C VAL A 184 -10.26 49.29 7.32
N CYS A 185 -11.55 49.58 7.33
CA CYS A 185 -12.11 50.74 6.65
C CYS A 185 -11.57 52.04 7.28
N LYS A 186 -10.95 52.90 6.47
CA LYS A 186 -10.43 54.21 6.92
C LYS A 186 -11.53 55.22 7.31
N SER A 187 -12.77 54.99 6.88
CA SER A 187 -13.90 55.90 7.11
C SER A 187 -14.65 55.62 8.42
N CYS A 188 -14.93 54.35 8.72
CA CYS A 188 -15.70 53.97 9.91
C CYS A 188 -14.94 53.08 10.91
N GLY A 189 -13.72 52.65 10.58
CA GLY A 189 -12.90 51.76 11.43
C GLY A 189 -13.36 50.30 11.44
N ALA A 190 -14.38 49.92 10.67
CA ALA A 190 -14.84 48.54 10.62
C ALA A 190 -13.85 47.62 9.89
N ASN A 191 -13.68 46.39 10.39
CA ASN A 191 -12.87 45.37 9.74
C ASN A 191 -13.70 44.62 8.68
N ASN A 192 -13.31 44.70 7.41
CA ASN A 192 -14.02 44.08 6.29
C ASN A 192 -13.14 43.00 5.67
N THR A 193 -13.73 41.87 5.27
CA THR A 193 -12.99 40.78 4.61
C THR A 193 -13.26 40.84 3.11
N VAL A 194 -12.24 41.17 2.33
CA VAL A 194 -12.37 41.42 0.89
C VAL A 194 -11.48 40.48 0.09
N ILE A 195 -11.81 40.30 -1.17
CA ILE A 195 -11.04 39.47 -2.08
C ILE A 195 -9.92 40.30 -2.70
N ALA A 196 -8.67 39.88 -2.57
CA ALA A 196 -7.51 40.57 -3.13
C ALA A 196 -7.68 40.80 -4.64
N GLY A 197 -7.57 42.07 -5.08
CA GLY A 197 -7.68 42.47 -6.48
C GLY A 197 -9.10 42.80 -6.97
N ARG A 198 -10.14 42.79 -6.12
CA ARG A 198 -11.48 43.31 -6.47
C ARG A 198 -11.81 44.61 -5.74
N PHE A 199 -12.46 45.53 -6.45
CA PHE A 199 -13.11 46.69 -5.84
C PHE A 199 -14.23 46.21 -4.91
N SER A 200 -14.20 46.65 -3.66
CA SER A 200 -15.18 46.30 -2.64
C SER A 200 -15.53 47.54 -1.82
N GLU A 201 -16.77 47.59 -1.34
CA GLU A 201 -17.29 48.67 -0.50
C GLU A 201 -17.42 48.17 0.94
N CYS A 202 -17.31 49.08 1.90
CA CYS A 202 -17.48 48.75 3.30
C CYS A 202 -18.95 48.39 3.59
N GLU A 203 -19.17 47.23 4.21
CA GLU A 203 -20.52 46.74 4.55
C GLU A 203 -21.25 47.63 5.56
N TYR A 204 -20.50 48.45 6.32
CA TYR A 204 -21.04 49.26 7.41
C TYR A 204 -21.35 50.70 7.00
N CYS A 205 -20.65 51.26 6.02
CA CYS A 205 -20.80 52.68 5.65
C CYS A 205 -20.80 52.95 4.15
N GLY A 206 -20.65 51.92 3.30
CA GLY A 206 -20.65 52.05 1.85
C GLY A 206 -19.42 52.75 1.26
N SER A 207 -18.39 53.07 2.05
CA SER A 207 -17.17 53.70 1.52
C SER A 207 -16.31 52.68 0.76
N PRO A 208 -15.64 53.05 -0.35
CA PRO A 208 -14.75 52.15 -1.07
C PRO A 208 -13.56 51.71 -0.20
N LEU A 209 -13.23 50.42 -0.24
CA LEU A 209 -12.10 49.82 0.46
C LEU A 209 -10.91 49.76 -0.52
N ASN A 210 -9.81 50.41 -0.15
CA ASN A 210 -8.56 50.48 -0.92
C ASN A 210 -7.33 50.06 -0.12
#